data_AF-V5IG31-F1
#
_entry.id   AF-V5IG31-F1
#
_cell.length_a   1.000
_cell.length_b   1.000
_cell.length_c   1.000
_cell.angle_alpha   90.00
_cell.angle_beta   90.00
_cell.angle_gamma   90.00
#
_symmetry.space_group_name_H-M   'P 1'
#
loop_
_entity.id
_entity.type
_entity.pdbx_description
1 polymer ?
#
loop_
_entity_poly.entity_id
_entity_poly.type
_entity_poly.pdbx_seq_one_letter_code
_entity_poly.pdbx_strand_id
1 'polypeptide(L)'
;FYHENCVPFFIGDQQVGLIRPNDWMHLSQYKEAFHYDIKTNRVVLNPSWKTYDERSAKMESLMQEVRRKKIFKTLLGWRNECYEVSARFGDKPLMKLERSATCLFGIKRCGVHINGYVKRPDGSLSVWLQRRSATKETFPGKIDNMVTGGVCVGYGITECIRKEAQEEASLPENLLNCIRPAGNVLISCTRTSRGHFFRSTVFRVSTSNCPQNSSPYVRTMKSASSTS
;
A
#
# COMPACT_ATOMS: atom_id res chain seq x y z
N PHE A 1 -18.76 -9.20 -2.52
CA PHE A 1 -18.04 -8.20 -1.71
C PHE A 1 -18.66 -8.06 -0.30
N TYR A 2 -19.02 -9.15 0.38
CA TYR A 2 -19.62 -9.09 1.72
C TYR A 2 -18.91 -10.07 2.64
N HIS A 3 -18.33 -9.55 3.73
CA HIS A 3 -18.03 -10.34 4.91
C HIS A 3 -18.93 -9.82 6.00
N GLU A 4 -19.62 -10.73 6.68
CA GLU A 4 -20.95 -10.56 7.29
C GLU A 4 -21.10 -9.42 8.31
N ASN A 5 -20.04 -8.73 8.74
CA ASN A 5 -20.14 -7.62 9.69
C ASN A 5 -19.31 -6.36 9.33
N CYS A 6 -18.59 -6.30 8.19
CA CYS A 6 -17.86 -5.07 7.86
C CYS A 6 -18.80 -3.96 7.39
N VAL A 7 -18.57 -2.74 7.85
CA VAL A 7 -19.36 -1.56 7.49
C VAL A 7 -18.70 -0.82 6.32
N PRO A 8 -19.40 -0.56 5.21
CA PRO A 8 -18.90 0.27 4.12
C PRO A 8 -18.49 1.67 4.56
N PHE A 9 -17.33 2.13 4.08
CA PHE A 9 -16.85 3.49 4.33
C PHE A 9 -16.94 4.34 3.06
N PHE A 10 -17.61 5.48 3.17
CA PHE A 10 -17.95 6.38 2.09
C PHE A 10 -17.37 7.78 2.29
N ILE A 11 -17.00 8.42 1.18
CA ILE A 11 -16.74 9.85 1.09
C ILE A 11 -17.70 10.39 0.04
N GLY A 12 -18.66 11.22 0.47
CA GLY A 12 -19.79 11.58 -0.38
C GLY A 12 -20.63 10.35 -0.75
N ASP A 13 -20.87 10.17 -2.04
CA ASP A 13 -21.58 9.02 -2.63
C ASP A 13 -20.67 7.85 -3.00
N GLN A 14 -19.36 8.00 -2.83
CA GLN A 14 -18.37 7.03 -3.28
C GLN A 14 -17.88 6.12 -2.15
N GLN A 15 -18.03 4.81 -2.31
CA GLN A 15 -17.43 3.83 -1.39
C GLN A 15 -15.93 3.74 -1.63
N VAL A 16 -15.15 4.10 -0.61
CA VAL A 16 -13.68 4.09 -0.66
C VAL A 16 -13.06 2.93 0.13
N GLY A 17 -13.83 2.33 1.04
CA GLY A 17 -13.29 1.32 1.95
C GLY A 17 -14.34 0.49 2.69
N LEU A 18 -13.84 -0.25 3.68
CA LEU A 18 -14.58 -1.13 4.57
C LEU A 18 -13.95 -1.03 5.97
N ILE A 19 -14.75 -0.70 6.97
CA ILE A 19 -14.34 -0.64 8.38
C ILE A 19 -14.84 -1.91 9.06
N ARG A 20 -14.00 -2.52 9.89
CA ARG A 20 -14.40 -3.71 10.63
C ARG A 20 -15.11 -3.31 11.93
N PRO A 21 -16.03 -4.13 12.46
CA PRO A 21 -16.74 -3.84 13.71
C PRO A 21 -15.83 -3.41 14.85
N ASN A 22 -14.72 -4.14 15.06
CA ASN A 22 -13.80 -3.84 16.15
C ASN A 22 -13.09 -2.49 15.98
N ASP A 23 -12.75 -2.12 14.74
CA ASP A 23 -12.19 -0.80 14.47
C ASP A 23 -13.27 0.28 14.63
N TRP A 24 -14.50 0.00 14.18
CA TRP A 24 -15.64 0.91 14.30
C TRP A 24 -16.02 1.21 15.75
N MET A 25 -15.95 0.24 16.67
CA MET A 25 -16.19 0.48 18.10
C MET A 25 -15.32 1.62 18.64
N HIS A 26 -14.06 1.71 18.20
CA HIS A 26 -13.17 2.79 18.59
C HIS A 26 -13.30 4.04 17.72
N LEU A 27 -13.68 3.93 16.45
CA LEU A 27 -13.80 5.08 15.54
C LEU A 27 -15.14 5.83 15.70
N SER A 28 -16.19 5.15 16.16
CA SER A 28 -17.54 5.71 16.33
C SER A 28 -17.64 6.84 17.35
N GLN A 29 -16.65 6.97 18.24
CA GLN A 29 -16.60 8.07 19.21
C GLN A 29 -16.29 9.43 18.55
N TYR A 30 -15.63 9.44 17.39
CA TYR A 30 -15.24 10.65 16.65
C TYR A 30 -16.38 11.12 15.75
N LYS A 31 -17.46 11.59 16.39
CA LYS A 31 -18.70 12.00 15.72
C LYS A 31 -18.50 13.22 14.81
N GLU A 32 -17.49 14.05 15.08
CA GLU A 32 -17.12 15.16 14.21
C GLU A 32 -16.52 14.72 12.86
N ALA A 33 -16.07 13.47 12.74
CA ALA A 33 -15.42 12.95 11.54
C ALA A 33 -16.26 11.89 10.83
N PHE A 34 -16.91 10.99 11.58
CA PHE A 34 -17.61 9.84 11.03
C PHE A 34 -19.08 9.82 11.44
N HIS A 35 -19.96 9.78 10.44
CA HIS A 35 -21.39 9.67 10.63
C HIS A 35 -21.88 8.29 10.21
N TYR A 36 -22.58 7.60 11.10
CA TYR A 36 -23.21 6.31 10.78
C TYR A 36 -24.61 6.54 10.22
N ASP A 37 -24.85 6.12 8.99
CA ASP A 37 -26.18 6.11 8.39
C ASP A 37 -26.84 4.76 8.68
N ILE A 38 -27.77 4.76 9.65
CA ILE A 38 -28.51 3.57 10.09
C ILE A 38 -29.37 3.00 8.94
N LYS A 39 -29.92 3.85 8.07
CA LYS A 39 -30.84 3.42 7.00
C LYS A 39 -30.10 2.62 5.93
N THR A 40 -28.88 3.04 5.60
CA THR A 40 -28.08 2.42 4.54
C THR A 40 -26.93 1.56 5.07
N ASN A 41 -26.82 1.44 6.40
CA ASN A 41 -25.82 0.64 7.10
C ASN A 41 -24.38 0.96 6.65
N ARG A 42 -24.02 2.24 6.60
CA ARG A 42 -22.70 2.72 6.15
C ARG A 42 -22.13 3.82 7.03
N VAL A 43 -20.81 3.94 7.04
CA VAL A 43 -20.10 5.07 7.62
C VAL A 43 -19.78 6.08 6.53
N VAL A 44 -20.11 7.34 6.75
CA VAL A 44 -19.81 8.45 5.84
C VAL A 44 -18.85 9.41 6.52
N LEU A 45 -17.79 9.82 5.82
CA LEU A 45 -16.92 10.90 6.24
C LEU A 45 -17.71 12.21 6.31
N ASN A 46 -17.40 13.07 7.27
CA ASN A 46 -18.12 14.32 7.49
C ASN A 46 -18.35 15.11 6.18
N PRO A 47 -19.61 15.32 5.75
CA PRO A 47 -19.93 15.96 4.48
C PRO A 47 -19.58 17.45 4.45
N SER A 48 -19.33 18.08 5.60
CA SER A 48 -18.82 19.45 5.66
C SER A 48 -17.38 19.59 5.14
N TRP A 49 -16.60 18.50 5.09
CA TRP A 49 -15.24 18.50 4.55
C TRP A 49 -15.31 18.33 3.03
N LYS A 50 -15.25 19.45 2.30
CA LYS A 50 -15.60 19.50 0.87
C LYS A 50 -14.42 19.25 -0.05
N THR A 51 -13.23 19.72 0.33
CA THR A 51 -12.05 19.66 -0.55
C THR A 51 -11.16 18.49 -0.22
N TYR A 52 -10.32 18.10 -1.19
CA TYR A 52 -9.28 17.08 -1.01
C TYR A 52 -8.36 17.44 0.17
N ASP A 53 -7.83 18.67 0.17
CA ASP A 53 -6.87 19.12 1.18
C ASP A 53 -7.50 19.21 2.57
N GLU A 54 -8.75 19.68 2.67
CA GLU A 54 -9.47 19.75 3.93
C GLU A 54 -9.68 18.36 4.54
N ARG A 55 -10.18 17.41 3.73
CA ARG A 55 -10.35 16.02 4.18
C ARG A 55 -9.04 15.41 4.63
N SER A 56 -7.97 15.63 3.88
CA SER A 56 -6.64 15.12 4.20
C SER A 56 -6.08 15.69 5.50
N ALA A 57 -6.12 17.00 5.68
CA ALA A 57 -5.60 17.65 6.89
C ALA A 57 -6.40 17.23 8.14
N LYS A 58 -7.73 17.16 8.03
CA LYS A 58 -8.60 16.75 9.15
C LYS A 58 -8.40 15.27 9.50
N MET A 59 -8.31 14.40 8.49
CA MET A 59 -8.03 12.97 8.71
C MET A 59 -6.65 12.73 9.28
N GLU A 60 -5.62 13.46 8.82
CA GLU A 60 -4.27 13.36 9.37
C GLU A 60 -4.24 13.76 10.85
N SER A 61 -4.83 14.92 11.19
CA SER A 61 -4.93 15.38 12.59
C SER A 61 -5.65 14.35 13.47
N LEU A 62 -6.77 13.81 13.00
CA LEU A 62 -7.53 12.79 13.72
C LEU A 62 -6.72 11.50 13.90
N MET A 63 -6.06 11.01 12.85
CA MET A 63 -5.25 9.79 12.94
C MET A 63 -4.03 9.96 13.85
N GLN A 64 -3.43 11.15 13.92
CA GLN A 64 -2.37 11.45 14.89
C GLN A 64 -2.90 11.48 16.33
N GLU A 65 -4.11 11.99 16.57
CA GLU A 65 -4.76 11.88 17.88
C GLU A 65 -4.99 10.42 18.27
N VAL A 66 -5.59 9.64 17.37
CA VAL A 66 -5.87 8.22 17.60
C VAL A 66 -4.56 7.45 17.84
N ARG A 67 -3.50 7.77 17.10
CA ARG A 67 -2.15 7.20 17.27
C ARG A 67 -1.61 7.44 18.68
N ARG A 68 -1.77 8.65 19.24
CA ARG A 68 -1.32 8.98 20.61
C ARG A 68 -2.01 8.13 21.67
N LYS A 69 -3.27 7.74 21.44
CA LYS A 69 -4.02 6.83 22.33
C LYS A 69 -3.49 5.38 22.29
N LYS A 70 -2.62 5.03 21.32
CA LYS A 70 -1.99 3.71 21.14
C LYS A 70 -2.99 2.53 21.09
N ILE A 71 -4.24 2.80 20.73
CA ILE A 71 -5.31 1.80 20.63
C ILE A 71 -5.04 0.87 19.44
N PHE A 72 -4.60 1.44 18.31
CA PHE A 72 -4.31 0.69 17.09
C PHE A 72 -2.81 0.49 16.92
N LYS A 73 -2.36 -0.77 16.93
CA LYS A 73 -0.96 -1.12 16.66
C LYS A 73 -0.50 -0.71 15.26
N THR A 74 -1.41 -0.64 14.29
CA THR A 74 -1.09 -0.19 12.93
C THR A 74 -0.55 1.23 12.89
N LEU A 75 -1.19 2.16 13.60
CA LEU A 75 -0.81 3.58 13.63
C LEU A 75 0.56 3.85 14.26
N LEU A 76 1.16 2.85 14.95
CA LEU A 76 2.53 2.96 15.44
C LEU A 76 3.55 2.98 14.29
N GLY A 77 3.25 2.32 13.17
CA GLY A 77 4.09 2.27 11.99
C GLY A 77 3.91 3.47 11.05
N TRP A 78 3.76 4.67 11.61
CA TRP A 78 3.58 5.92 10.89
C TRP A 78 4.87 6.32 10.15
N ARG A 79 4.78 6.61 8.85
CA ARG A 79 5.97 6.83 8.01
C ARG A 79 6.02 8.16 7.28
N ASN A 80 5.07 9.06 7.55
CA ASN A 80 4.87 10.27 6.75
C ASN A 80 4.70 9.97 5.25
N GLU A 81 4.23 8.76 4.94
CA GLU A 81 4.00 8.24 3.60
C GLU A 81 2.50 8.14 3.40
N CYS A 82 1.96 8.91 2.46
CA CYS A 82 0.53 8.92 2.20
C CYS A 82 0.17 8.15 0.92
N TYR A 83 -1.02 7.55 0.94
CA TYR A 83 -1.66 6.97 -0.23
C TYR A 83 -2.90 7.75 -0.63
N GLU A 84 -3.15 7.79 -1.94
CA GLU A 84 -4.39 8.35 -2.49
C GLU A 84 -5.58 7.45 -2.14
N VAL A 85 -6.67 8.09 -1.72
CA VAL A 85 -7.94 7.42 -1.43
C VAL A 85 -8.91 7.72 -2.56
N SER A 86 -9.29 6.68 -3.30
CA SER A 86 -10.26 6.76 -4.38
C SER A 86 -11.19 5.54 -4.39
N ALA A 87 -12.36 5.68 -5.03
CA ALA A 87 -13.35 4.60 -5.09
C ALA A 87 -12.87 3.44 -5.97
N ARG A 88 -12.23 3.75 -7.10
CA ARG A 88 -11.59 2.79 -8.00
C ARG A 88 -10.19 3.27 -8.37
N PHE A 89 -9.38 2.32 -8.83
CA PHE A 89 -8.05 2.64 -9.33
C PHE A 89 -8.16 3.54 -10.57
N GLY A 90 -7.43 4.65 -10.59
CA GLY A 90 -7.48 5.64 -11.68
C GLY A 90 -8.57 6.71 -11.55
N ASP A 91 -9.51 6.57 -10.60
CA ASP A 91 -10.46 7.64 -10.30
C ASP A 91 -9.74 8.84 -9.68
N LYS A 92 -10.33 10.04 -9.83
CA LYS A 92 -9.87 11.24 -9.14
C LYS A 92 -9.79 10.97 -7.62
N PRO A 93 -8.64 11.18 -6.97
CA PRO A 93 -8.51 11.02 -5.53
C PRO A 93 -9.43 11.96 -4.75
N LEU A 94 -9.99 11.47 -3.66
CA LEU A 94 -10.91 12.21 -2.79
C LEU A 94 -10.22 12.82 -1.57
N MET A 95 -9.13 12.19 -1.12
CA MET A 95 -8.21 12.64 -0.08
C MET A 95 -6.94 11.77 -0.14
N LYS A 96 -5.83 12.22 0.44
CA LYS A 96 -4.75 11.35 0.90
C LYS A 96 -4.94 10.91 2.35
N LEU A 97 -4.42 9.73 2.66
CA LEU A 97 -4.39 9.15 4.00
C LEU A 97 -3.05 8.47 4.25
N GLU A 98 -2.55 8.58 5.49
CA GLU A 98 -1.29 7.95 5.87
C GLU A 98 -1.35 6.42 5.72
N ARG A 99 -0.25 5.84 5.23
CA ARG A 99 -0.10 4.43 4.88
C ARG A 99 -0.55 3.48 6.00
N SER A 100 -0.13 3.72 7.23
CA SER A 100 -0.48 2.90 8.39
C SER A 100 -1.97 3.00 8.75
N ALA A 101 -2.59 4.16 8.53
CA ALA A 101 -4.02 4.38 8.76
C ALA A 101 -4.92 3.72 7.72
N THR A 102 -4.46 3.54 6.48
CA THR A 102 -5.28 2.94 5.39
C THR A 102 -5.89 1.57 5.72
N CYS A 103 -5.22 0.78 6.57
CA CYS A 103 -5.67 -0.55 6.96
C CYS A 103 -6.89 -0.52 7.91
N LEU A 104 -7.09 0.58 8.64
CA LEU A 104 -8.24 0.77 9.54
C LEU A 104 -9.54 0.98 8.76
N PHE A 105 -9.45 1.66 7.63
CA PHE A 105 -10.59 2.00 6.76
C PHE A 105 -10.74 1.04 5.59
N GLY A 106 -9.90 0.00 5.50
CA GLY A 106 -9.91 -0.96 4.41
C GLY A 106 -9.74 -0.31 3.03
N ILE A 107 -8.99 0.79 2.96
CA ILE A 107 -8.73 1.51 1.71
C ILE A 107 -7.98 0.61 0.74
N LYS A 108 -8.35 0.69 -0.53
CA LYS A 108 -7.60 0.05 -1.62
C LYS A 108 -6.23 0.69 -1.72
N ARG A 109 -5.18 -0.11 -1.50
CA ARG A 109 -3.81 0.30 -1.78
C ARG A 109 -3.38 -0.19 -3.14
N CYS A 110 -2.43 0.52 -3.73
CA CYS A 110 -1.75 0.08 -4.94
C CYS A 110 -0.27 -0.13 -4.64
N GLY A 111 0.27 -1.18 -5.21
CA GLY A 111 1.69 -1.50 -5.13
C GLY A 111 2.18 -2.07 -6.44
N VAL A 112 3.49 -2.03 -6.61
CA VAL A 112 4.19 -2.55 -7.79
C VAL A 112 5.10 -3.68 -7.34
N HIS A 113 5.08 -4.77 -8.11
CA HIS A 113 5.94 -5.93 -7.88
C HIS A 113 6.66 -6.25 -9.18
N ILE A 114 7.99 -6.24 -9.13
CA ILE A 114 8.85 -6.51 -10.28
C ILE A 114 9.41 -7.92 -10.14
N ASN A 115 9.15 -8.75 -11.16
CA ASN A 115 9.74 -10.06 -11.30
C ASN A 115 10.95 -9.95 -12.24
N GLY A 116 12.15 -10.16 -11.70
CA GLY A 116 13.37 -10.30 -12.52
C GLY A 116 13.60 -11.76 -12.87
N TYR A 117 13.87 -12.05 -14.13
CA TYR A 117 14.30 -13.39 -14.53
C TYR A 117 15.33 -13.35 -15.65
N VAL A 118 16.09 -14.45 -15.77
CA VAL A 118 17.08 -14.67 -16.80
C VAL A 118 16.78 -15.99 -17.48
N LYS A 119 16.65 -15.97 -18.80
CA LYS A 119 16.59 -17.18 -19.63
C LYS A 119 18.01 -17.49 -20.09
N ARG A 120 18.51 -18.67 -19.76
CA ARG A 120 19.86 -19.12 -20.16
C ARG A 120 19.85 -19.69 -21.58
N PRO A 121 21.01 -19.78 -22.25
CA PRO A 121 21.12 -20.34 -23.60
C PRO A 121 20.61 -21.79 -23.70
N ASP A 122 20.71 -22.56 -22.62
CA ASP A 122 20.19 -23.93 -22.51
C ASP A 122 18.65 -24.01 -22.38
N GLY A 123 17.95 -22.87 -22.40
CA GLY A 123 16.51 -22.77 -22.25
C GLY A 123 16.01 -22.73 -20.81
N SER A 124 16.89 -22.91 -19.81
CA SER A 124 16.53 -22.86 -18.39
C SER A 124 16.17 -21.44 -17.93
N LEU A 125 15.30 -21.35 -16.92
CA LEU A 125 14.85 -20.10 -16.32
C LEU A 125 15.44 -19.93 -14.91
N SER A 126 15.93 -18.74 -14.58
CA SER A 126 16.26 -18.38 -13.21
C SER A 126 15.57 -17.08 -12.82
N VAL A 127 15.07 -17.02 -11.59
CA VAL A 127 14.29 -15.89 -11.07
C VAL A 127 15.07 -15.22 -9.96
N TRP A 128 15.09 -13.89 -9.99
CA TRP A 128 15.66 -13.08 -8.92
C TRP A 128 14.66 -12.93 -7.78
N LEU A 129 15.08 -13.34 -6.60
CA LEU A 129 14.34 -13.18 -5.35
C LEU A 129 15.22 -12.38 -4.40
N GLN A 130 14.62 -11.46 -3.66
CA GLN A 130 15.33 -10.72 -2.62
C GLN A 130 15.03 -11.32 -1.24
N ARG A 131 15.98 -11.19 -0.31
CA ARG A 131 15.73 -11.42 1.11
C ARG A 131 15.51 -10.06 1.77
N ARG A 132 14.34 -9.86 2.37
CA ARG A 132 13.99 -8.61 3.07
C ARG A 132 14.95 -8.36 4.22
N SER A 133 15.37 -7.11 4.41
CA SER A 133 16.19 -6.71 5.56
C SER A 133 15.54 -7.13 6.89
N ALA A 134 16.38 -7.52 7.86
CA ALA A 134 15.93 -7.82 9.22
C ALA A 134 15.28 -6.62 9.92
N THR A 135 15.59 -5.40 9.48
CA THR A 135 15.05 -4.15 10.04
C THR A 135 13.71 -3.73 9.43
N LYS A 136 13.19 -4.41 8.40
CA LYS A 136 11.89 -4.07 7.82
C LYS A 136 10.77 -4.41 8.83
N GLU A 137 9.91 -3.45 9.10
CA GLU A 137 8.79 -3.62 10.04
C GLU A 137 7.79 -4.73 9.64
N THR A 138 7.67 -4.99 8.34
CA THR A 138 6.79 -6.03 7.80
C THR A 138 7.62 -7.15 7.19
N PHE A 139 7.42 -8.35 7.74
CA PHE A 139 8.02 -9.61 7.29
C PHE A 139 9.57 -9.56 7.19
N PRO A 140 10.28 -9.26 8.28
CA PRO A 140 11.75 -9.21 8.28
C PRO A 140 12.35 -10.58 7.93
N GLY A 141 13.42 -10.58 7.11
CA GLY A 141 14.16 -11.79 6.74
C GLY A 141 13.44 -12.75 5.78
N LYS A 142 12.21 -12.44 5.35
CA LYS A 142 11.46 -13.28 4.41
C LYS A 142 11.91 -13.06 2.97
N ILE A 143 11.68 -14.07 2.14
CA ILE A 143 11.90 -13.98 0.69
C ILE A 143 10.78 -13.12 0.08
N ASP A 144 11.14 -12.28 -0.87
CA ASP A 144 10.23 -11.38 -1.58
C ASP A 144 10.61 -11.34 -3.08
N ASN A 145 9.73 -10.74 -3.88
CA ASN A 145 10.00 -10.46 -5.29
C ASN A 145 11.20 -9.53 -5.41
N MET A 146 11.87 -9.54 -6.57
CA MET A 146 13.10 -8.74 -6.81
C MET A 146 12.96 -7.28 -6.37
N VAL A 147 11.82 -6.63 -6.62
CA VAL A 147 11.49 -5.29 -6.13
C VAL A 147 10.01 -5.25 -5.78
N THR A 148 9.67 -4.65 -4.62
CA THR A 148 8.29 -4.49 -4.17
C THR A 148 8.09 -3.11 -3.53
N GLY A 149 7.17 -2.31 -4.08
CA GLY A 149 6.93 -0.94 -3.62
C GLY A 149 5.45 -0.57 -3.49
N GLY A 150 5.15 0.42 -2.64
CA GLY A 150 3.83 1.02 -2.51
C GLY A 150 3.71 2.27 -3.40
N VAL A 151 2.57 2.46 -4.07
CA VAL A 151 2.34 3.65 -4.88
C VAL A 151 1.92 4.80 -3.97
N CYS A 152 2.84 5.73 -3.72
CA CYS A 152 2.63 6.92 -2.89
C CYS A 152 1.86 8.02 -3.63
N VAL A 153 1.30 8.96 -2.85
CA VAL A 153 0.76 10.23 -3.36
C VAL A 153 1.80 10.92 -4.25
N GLY A 154 1.35 11.43 -5.40
CA GLY A 154 2.19 12.16 -6.36
C GLY A 154 3.02 11.30 -7.32
N TYR A 155 2.94 9.96 -7.22
CA TYR A 155 3.64 9.05 -8.14
C TYR A 155 2.67 8.26 -9.01
N GLY A 156 2.93 8.27 -10.32
CA GLY A 156 2.35 7.28 -11.24
C GLY A 156 2.94 5.89 -11.03
N ILE A 157 2.28 4.85 -11.58
CA ILE A 157 2.78 3.46 -11.51
C ILE A 157 4.22 3.38 -12.05
N THR A 158 4.47 3.96 -13.22
CA THR A 158 5.78 3.89 -13.90
C THR A 158 6.88 4.59 -13.10
N GLU A 159 6.58 5.74 -12.50
CA GLU A 159 7.52 6.47 -11.67
C GLU A 159 7.83 5.70 -10.38
N CYS A 160 6.81 5.11 -9.75
CA CYS A 160 6.97 4.23 -8.60
C CYS A 160 7.83 3.00 -8.93
N ILE A 161 7.59 2.34 -10.07
CA ILE A 161 8.43 1.22 -10.54
C ILE A 161 9.89 1.64 -10.63
N ARG A 162 10.18 2.79 -11.25
CA ARG A 162 11.56 3.25 -11.48
C ARG A 162 12.24 3.62 -10.17
N LYS A 163 11.57 4.39 -9.30
CA LYS A 163 12.08 4.76 -7.97
C LYS A 163 12.42 3.52 -7.14
N GLU A 164 11.46 2.60 -6.98
CA GLU A 164 11.62 1.43 -6.13
C GLU A 164 12.66 0.45 -6.70
N ALA A 165 12.73 0.33 -8.03
CA ALA A 165 13.75 -0.50 -8.68
C ALA A 165 15.18 0.03 -8.51
N GLN A 166 15.35 1.34 -8.49
CA GLN A 166 16.63 1.98 -8.21
C GLN A 166 17.00 1.88 -6.72
N GLU A 167 16.05 2.11 -5.82
CA GLU A 167 16.27 2.09 -4.38
C GLU A 167 16.53 0.67 -3.83
N GLU A 168 15.74 -0.33 -4.23
CA GLU A 168 15.85 -1.69 -3.67
C GLU A 168 16.90 -2.55 -4.39
N ALA A 169 16.98 -2.44 -5.72
CA ALA A 169 17.81 -3.33 -6.54
C ALA A 169 18.90 -2.61 -7.34
N SER A 170 18.98 -1.27 -7.28
CA SER A 170 19.91 -0.46 -8.07
C SER A 170 19.91 -0.82 -9.55
N LEU A 171 18.70 -1.07 -10.11
CA LEU A 171 18.59 -1.43 -11.51
C LEU A 171 19.05 -0.26 -12.41
N PRO A 172 19.97 -0.52 -13.36
CA PRO A 172 20.39 0.49 -14.31
C PRO A 172 19.28 0.85 -15.30
N GLU A 173 19.37 2.05 -15.86
CA GLU A 173 18.35 2.65 -16.73
C GLU A 173 17.97 1.81 -17.95
N ASN A 174 18.95 1.15 -18.55
CA ASN A 174 18.72 0.24 -19.68
C ASN A 174 17.76 -0.90 -19.33
N LEU A 175 17.81 -1.44 -18.10
CA LEU A 175 16.90 -2.49 -17.65
C LEU A 175 15.53 -1.95 -17.25
N LEU A 176 15.47 -0.73 -16.71
CA LEU A 176 14.20 -0.07 -16.39
C LEU A 176 13.34 0.12 -17.64
N ASN A 177 13.98 0.44 -18.78
CA ASN A 177 13.30 0.58 -20.06
C ASN A 177 12.81 -0.75 -20.65
N CYS A 178 13.32 -1.89 -20.15
CA CYS A 178 12.87 -3.22 -20.55
C CYS A 178 11.72 -3.77 -19.70
N ILE A 179 11.29 -3.06 -18.65
CA ILE A 179 10.21 -3.49 -17.77
C ILE A 179 8.88 -3.48 -18.55
N ARG A 180 8.19 -4.62 -18.56
CA ARG A 180 6.89 -4.79 -19.23
C ARG A 180 5.77 -5.13 -18.26
N PRO A 181 4.56 -4.59 -18.44
CA PRO A 181 3.37 -5.01 -17.69
C PRO A 181 3.07 -6.50 -17.86
N ALA A 182 2.76 -7.18 -16.75
CA ALA A 182 2.41 -8.60 -16.66
C ALA A 182 1.06 -8.82 -15.96
N GLY A 183 0.19 -7.81 -16.01
CA GLY A 183 -1.14 -7.81 -15.41
C GLY A 183 -1.18 -7.34 -13.95
N ASN A 184 -2.35 -7.45 -13.33
CA ASN A 184 -2.60 -7.04 -11.95
C ASN A 184 -3.21 -8.18 -11.12
N VAL A 185 -2.99 -8.14 -9.81
CA VAL A 185 -3.60 -9.06 -8.84
C VAL A 185 -4.30 -8.23 -7.77
N LEU A 186 -5.60 -8.46 -7.57
CA LEU A 186 -6.36 -7.88 -6.48
C LEU A 186 -6.40 -8.86 -5.31
N ILE A 187 -5.77 -8.50 -4.20
CA ILE A 187 -5.81 -9.28 -2.97
C ILE A 187 -6.71 -8.55 -1.97
N SER A 188 -7.65 -9.30 -1.39
CA SER A 188 -8.53 -8.82 -0.32
C SER A 188 -8.45 -9.80 0.84
N CYS A 189 -7.76 -9.41 1.91
CA CYS A 189 -7.67 -10.18 3.15
C CYS A 189 -8.37 -9.45 4.28
N THR A 190 -9.31 -10.11 4.93
CA THR A 190 -10.11 -9.54 6.03
C THR A 190 -9.46 -9.70 7.40
N ARG A 191 -8.49 -10.61 7.51
CA ARG A 191 -7.74 -10.88 8.73
C ARG A 191 -6.26 -11.06 8.42
N THR A 192 -5.45 -10.13 8.89
CA THR A 192 -3.98 -10.23 8.90
C THR A 192 -3.48 -10.58 10.30
N SER A 193 -2.21 -10.94 10.49
CA SER A 193 -1.61 -11.15 11.83
C SER A 193 -1.58 -9.87 12.68
N ARG A 194 -1.64 -8.70 12.02
CA ARG A 194 -1.88 -7.41 12.65
C ARG A 194 -3.36 -7.17 12.95
N GLY A 195 -4.22 -8.09 12.53
CA GLY A 195 -5.65 -8.04 12.70
C GLY A 195 -6.24 -6.82 12.04
N HIS A 196 -5.96 -6.54 10.75
CA HIS A 196 -6.57 -5.45 9.95
C HIS A 196 -6.88 -5.87 8.50
N PHE A 197 -7.78 -5.11 7.83
CA PHE A 197 -8.19 -5.32 6.44
C PHE A 197 -7.05 -4.90 5.50
N PHE A 198 -6.66 -5.82 4.61
CA PHE A 198 -5.62 -5.60 3.62
C PHE A 198 -6.24 -5.75 2.24
N ARG A 199 -6.44 -4.61 1.56
CA ARG A 199 -6.80 -4.61 0.15
C ARG A 199 -5.68 -3.97 -0.65
N SER A 200 -5.16 -4.72 -1.61
CA SER A 200 -4.07 -4.26 -2.46
C SER A 200 -4.29 -4.70 -3.89
N THR A 201 -4.14 -3.77 -4.83
CA THR A 201 -3.88 -4.07 -6.23
C THR A 201 -2.38 -4.09 -6.42
N VAL A 202 -1.86 -5.22 -6.89
CA VAL A 202 -0.45 -5.40 -7.21
C VAL A 202 -0.30 -5.39 -8.72
N PHE A 203 0.41 -4.39 -9.24
CA PHE A 203 0.84 -4.39 -10.64
C PHE A 203 2.08 -5.25 -10.77
N ARG A 204 1.98 -6.30 -11.58
CA ARG A 204 3.11 -7.15 -11.88
C ARG A 204 3.79 -6.63 -13.12
N VAL A 205 5.09 -6.51 -13.04
CA VAL A 205 5.92 -6.21 -14.20
C VAL A 205 7.09 -7.17 -14.25
N SER A 206 7.64 -7.37 -15.43
CA SER A 206 8.76 -8.27 -15.64
C SER A 206 9.86 -7.63 -16.46
N THR A 207 11.10 -7.98 -16.15
CA THR A 207 12.26 -7.60 -16.94
C THR A 207 13.08 -8.83 -17.29
N SER A 208 13.37 -8.98 -18.59
CA SER A 208 14.24 -10.02 -19.14
C SER A 208 15.66 -9.49 -19.28
N ASN A 209 16.67 -10.36 -19.20
CA ASN A 209 18.09 -10.05 -19.39
C ASN A 209 18.72 -9.22 -18.26
N CYS A 210 18.27 -9.42 -17.01
CA CYS A 210 19.02 -8.93 -15.85
C CYS A 210 20.47 -9.48 -15.90
N PRO A 211 21.51 -8.65 -15.74
CA PRO A 211 22.89 -9.05 -16.05
C PRO A 211 23.33 -10.28 -15.26
N GLN A 212 23.88 -11.27 -15.95
CA GLN A 212 24.43 -12.48 -15.31
C GLN A 212 25.60 -12.18 -14.37
N ASN A 213 26.29 -11.05 -14.60
CA ASN A 213 27.47 -10.60 -13.84
C ASN A 213 27.17 -9.55 -12.76
N SER A 214 25.91 -9.22 -12.46
CA SER A 214 25.63 -8.61 -11.15
C SER A 214 25.78 -9.72 -10.11
N SER A 215 26.97 -9.83 -9.55
CA SER A 215 27.44 -10.93 -8.70
C SER A 215 26.34 -11.57 -7.82
N PRO A 216 26.19 -12.91 -7.83
CA PRO A 216 25.37 -13.64 -6.87
C PRO A 216 26.05 -13.76 -5.51
N TYR A 217 27.28 -13.24 -5.33
CA TYR A 217 27.73 -12.91 -3.98
C TYR A 217 26.79 -11.84 -3.46
N VAL A 218 26.06 -12.21 -2.42
CA VAL A 218 25.76 -11.41 -1.23
C VAL A 218 26.53 -10.08 -1.18
N ARG A 219 26.25 -9.15 -2.08
CA ARG A 219 25.98 -7.80 -1.64
C ARG A 219 24.66 -8.00 -0.95
N THR A 220 24.69 -7.96 0.37
CA THR A 220 23.65 -7.28 1.12
C THR A 220 23.24 -6.11 0.23
N MET A 221 22.13 -6.25 -0.52
CA MET A 221 21.53 -5.10 -1.19
C MET A 221 21.40 -4.13 -0.04
N LYS A 222 22.18 -3.03 -0.09
CA LYS A 222 22.34 -2.15 1.05
C LYS A 222 20.94 -1.91 1.55
N SER A 223 20.67 -2.30 2.80
CA SER A 223 19.44 -1.89 3.45
C SER A 223 19.48 -0.38 3.38
N ALA A 224 18.72 0.21 2.46
CA ALA A 224 18.48 1.64 2.49
C ALA A 224 17.90 1.87 3.89
N SER A 225 18.72 2.48 4.75
CA SER A 225 18.24 3.17 5.92
C SER A 225 17.14 4.07 5.42
N SER A 226 15.94 3.88 5.94
CA SER A 226 14.87 4.87 5.84
C SER A 226 15.41 6.15 6.46
N THR A 227 15.93 7.04 5.62
CA THR A 227 16.27 8.41 5.95
C THR A 227 15.33 9.31 5.17
N SER A 228 14.74 10.25 5.91
CA SER A 228 13.70 11.25 5.64
C SER A 228 12.28 10.73 5.43
#